data_AF-A0A819JPW5-F1
#
_entry.id   AF-A0A819JPW5-F1
#
_cell.length_a   1.000
_cell.length_b   1.000
_cell.length_c   1.000
_cell.angle_alpha   90.00
_cell.angle_beta   90.00
_cell.angle_gamma   90.00
#
_symmetry.space_group_name_H-M   'P 1'
#
loop_
_entity.id
_entity.type
_entity.pdbx_description
1 polymer ?
#
loop_
_entity_poly.entity_id
_entity_poly.type
_entity_poly.pdbx_seq_one_letter_code
_entity_poly.pdbx_strand_id
1 'polypeptide(L)' 'LYYYNQLSHLFGQLDTNKDKRTSFNEFKKGHELIGYSSTDENSLRQEFNRIDTNHGKYILFDEGCLDLIWNIS' A
#
# COMPACT_ATOMS: atom_id res chain seq x y z
N LEU A 1 -11.80 -0.11 -14.39
CA LEU A 1 -11.94 -1.53 -13.97
C LEU A 1 -10.60 -2.29 -13.97
N TYR A 2 -9.80 -2.23 -15.03
CA TYR A 2 -8.54 -2.98 -15.13
C TYR A 2 -7.54 -2.68 -13.98
N TYR A 3 -7.28 -1.39 -13.70
CA TYR A 3 -6.41 -0.97 -12.60
C TYR A 3 -6.91 -1.42 -11.23
N TYR A 4 -8.22 -1.37 -11.00
CA TYR A 4 -8.83 -1.81 -9.74
C TYR A 4 -8.60 -3.31 -9.47
N ASN A 5 -8.64 -4.15 -10.51
CA ASN A 5 -8.37 -5.58 -10.38
C ASN A 5 -6.90 -5.87 -10.08
N GLN A 6 -5.97 -5.14 -10.69
CA GLN A 6 -4.54 -5.28 -10.40
C GLN A 6 -4.20 -4.80 -8.99
N LEU A 7 -4.78 -3.66 -8.58
CA LEU A 7 -4.62 -3.12 -7.22
C LEU A 7 -5.22 -4.06 -6.17
N SER A 8 -6.42 -4.61 -6.42
CA SER A 8 -7.04 -5.62 -5.55
C SER A 8 -6.17 -6.86 -5.42
N HIS A 9 -5.54 -7.31 -6.50
CA HIS A 9 -4.63 -8.45 -6.44
C HIS A 9 -3.36 -8.14 -5.64
N LEU A 10 -2.73 -6.98 -5.85
CA LEU A 10 -1.56 -6.53 -5.10
C LEU A 10 -1.87 -6.34 -3.61
N PHE A 11 -3.00 -5.72 -3.29
CA PHE A 11 -3.47 -5.58 -1.91
C PHE A 11 -3.72 -6.94 -1.25
N GLY A 12 -4.30 -7.90 -1.98
CA GLY A 12 -4.47 -9.26 -1.48
C GLY A 12 -3.15 -10.00 -1.23
N GLN A 13 -2.05 -9.60 -1.87
CA GLN A 13 -0.71 -10.14 -1.59
C GLN A 13 -0.05 -9.44 -0.38
N LEU A 14 -0.35 -8.16 -0.16
CA LEU A 14 0.13 -7.38 0.99
C LEU A 14 -0.61 -7.71 2.28
N ASP A 15 -1.92 -7.89 2.22
CA ASP A 15 -2.81 -8.24 3.33
C ASP A 15 -2.65 -9.72 3.72
N THR A 16 -1.52 -10.02 4.36
CA THR A 16 -1.15 -11.39 4.73
C THR A 16 -2.02 -11.95 5.86
N ASN A 17 -2.50 -11.09 6.75
CA ASN A 17 -3.35 -11.46 7.88
C ASN A 17 -4.85 -11.49 7.51
N LYS A 18 -5.21 -11.04 6.30
CA LYS A 18 -6.58 -10.98 5.75
C LYS A 18 -7.53 -10.10 6.56
N ASP A 19 -7.00 -9.05 7.21
CA ASP A 19 -7.78 -8.11 8.01
C ASP A 19 -8.40 -6.97 7.16
N LYS A 20 -8.19 -7.02 5.83
CA LYS A 20 -8.62 -6.04 4.83
C LYS A 20 -7.93 -4.69 4.95
N ARG A 21 -6.79 -4.65 5.63
CA ARG A 21 -5.96 -3.46 5.84
C ARG A 21 -4.51 -3.86 5.58
N THR A 22 -3.66 -2.88 5.40
CA THR A 22 -2.22 -3.12 5.30
C THR A 22 -1.51 -2.37 6.41
N SER A 23 -0.98 -3.12 7.36
CA SER A 23 -0.13 -2.57 8.41
C SER A 23 1.23 -2.15 7.86
N PHE A 24 1.96 -1.31 8.58
CA PHE A 24 3.34 -0.94 8.19
C PHE A 24 4.25 -2.16 8.02
N ASN A 25 4.07 -3.20 8.83
CA ASN A 25 4.86 -4.42 8.73
C ASN A 25 4.56 -5.23 7.46
N GLU A 26 3.31 -5.23 7.02
CA GLU A 26 2.89 -5.86 5.77
C GLU A 26 3.37 -5.07 4.56
N PHE A 27 3.23 -3.74 4.61
CA PHE A 27 3.80 -2.84 3.62
C PHE A 27 5.32 -3.05 3.50
N LYS A 28 6.06 -3.09 4.62
CA LYS A 28 7.51 -3.33 4.63
C LYS A 28 7.91 -4.70 4.07
N LYS A 29 7.02 -5.70 4.10
CA LYS A 29 7.32 -7.03 3.54
C LYS A 29 7.01 -7.13 2.05
N GLY A 30 6.13 -6.30 1.51
CA GLY A 30 5.72 -6.37 0.12
C GLY A 30 5.86 -5.06 -0.67
N HIS A 31 6.61 -4.07 -0.16
CA HIS A 31 6.86 -2.82 -0.90
C HIS A 31 7.48 -3.07 -2.28
N GLU A 32 8.28 -4.13 -2.42
CA GLU A 32 8.87 -4.53 -3.70
C GLU A 32 7.81 -4.97 -4.72
N LEU A 33 6.71 -5.59 -4.26
CA LEU A 33 5.60 -6.05 -5.12
C LEU A 33 4.84 -4.87 -5.74
N ILE A 34 4.83 -3.73 -5.07
CA ILE A 34 4.20 -2.48 -5.55
C ILE A 34 5.21 -1.56 -6.26
N GLY A 35 6.42 -2.05 -6.55
CA GLY A 35 7.43 -1.33 -7.34
C GLY A 35 8.29 -0.35 -6.53
N TYR A 36 8.22 -0.36 -5.20
CA TYR A 36 9.12 0.42 -4.35
C TYR A 36 10.41 -0.37 -4.06
N SER A 37 11.55 0.16 -4.49
CA SER A 37 12.87 -0.47 -4.33
C SER A 37 13.64 -0.01 -3.08
N SER A 38 13.15 1.01 -2.38
CA SER A 38 13.80 1.49 -1.16
C SER A 38 13.58 0.52 0.00
N THR A 39 14.65 0.14 0.68
CA THR A 39 14.62 -0.70 1.90
C THR A 39 14.83 0.11 3.17
N ASP A 40 15.07 1.42 3.04
CA ASP A 40 15.26 2.32 4.17
C ASP A 40 13.94 2.52 4.93
N GLU A 41 13.97 2.32 6.25
CA GLU A 41 12.77 2.34 7.07
C GLU A 41 12.11 3.72 7.12
N ASN A 42 12.91 4.80 7.12
CA ASN A 42 12.38 6.15 7.13
C ASN A 42 11.66 6.46 5.81
N SER A 43 12.26 6.06 4.69
CA SER A 43 11.67 6.21 3.35
C SER A 43 10.36 5.42 3.23
N LEU A 44 10.35 4.15 3.68
CA LEU A 44 9.15 3.33 3.71
C LEU A 44 8.07 3.91 4.62
N ARG A 45 8.45 4.50 5.76
CA ARG A 45 7.51 5.13 6.69
C ARG A 45 6.95 6.44 6.16
N GLN A 46 7.75 7.25 5.47
CA GLN A 46 7.27 8.45 4.79
C GLN A 46 6.24 8.08 3.73
N GLU A 47 6.53 7.07 2.93
CA GLU A 47 5.63 6.59 1.89
C GLU A 47 4.34 6.01 2.48
N PHE A 48 4.46 5.16 3.49
CA PHE A 48 3.31 4.62 4.20
C PHE A 48 2.40 5.73 4.77
N ASN A 49 2.99 6.74 5.40
CA ASN A 49 2.25 7.87 5.96
C ASN A 49 1.63 8.77 4.88
N ARG A 50 2.23 8.81 3.67
CA ARG A 50 1.69 9.53 2.53
C ARG A 50 0.41 8.86 2.02
N ILE A 51 0.38 7.52 2.02
CA ILE A 51 -0.77 6.71 1.59
C ILE A 51 -1.85 6.65 2.70
N ASP A 52 -1.46 6.58 3.98
CA ASP A 52 -2.34 6.61 5.15
C ASP A 52 -2.91 8.03 5.40
N THR A 53 -3.81 8.44 4.51
CA THR A 53 -4.42 9.78 4.50
C THR A 53 -5.29 10.06 5.72
N ASN A 54 -5.90 9.03 6.31
CA ASN A 54 -6.71 9.15 7.52
C ASN A 54 -5.88 9.08 8.82
N HIS A 55 -4.56 8.84 8.71
CA HIS A 55 -3.63 8.70 9.83
C HIS A 55 -4.03 7.61 10.84
N GLY A 56 -4.70 6.57 10.36
CA GLY A 56 -5.21 5.45 11.13
C GLY A 56 -4.12 4.43 11.48
N LYS A 57 -2.89 4.61 10.96
CA LYS A 57 -1.73 3.71 11.06
C LYS A 57 -1.88 2.42 10.24
N TYR A 58 -2.85 2.40 9.35
CA TYR A 58 -3.13 1.29 8.43
C TYR A 58 -3.50 1.88 7.08
N ILE A 59 -2.96 1.33 6.00
CA ILE A 59 -3.43 1.67 4.67
C ILE A 59 -4.73 0.88 4.42
N LEU A 60 -5.82 1.60 4.22
CA LEU A 60 -7.07 0.99 3.75
C LEU A 60 -7.03 0.77 2.24
N PHE A 61 -7.80 -0.22 1.77
CA PHE A 61 -7.89 -0.52 0.35
C PHE A 61 -8.28 0.71 -0.50
N ASP A 62 -9.22 1.52 0.00
CA ASP A 62 -9.68 2.73 -0.67
C ASP A 62 -8.60 3.82 -0.73
N GLU A 63 -7.77 3.93 0.31
CA GLU A 63 -6.67 4.90 0.38
C GLU A 63 -5.55 4.54 -0.59
N GLY A 64 -5.13 3.27 -0.62
CA GLY A 64 -4.14 2.82 -1.57
C GLY A 64 -4.63 2.83 -3.02
N CYS A 65 -5.92 2.57 -3.25
CA CYS A 65 -6.50 2.72 -4.59
C CYS A 65 -6.48 4.16 -5.06
N LEU A 66 -6.86 5.12 -4.22
CA LEU A 66 -6.81 6.54 -4.58
C LEU A 66 -5.38 6.93 -4.93
N ASP A 67 -4.45 6.67 -4.03
CA ASP A 67 -3.08 7.14 -4.15
C ASP A 67 -2.33 6.58 -5.39
N LEU A 68 -2.44 5.27 -5.63
CA LEU A 68 -1.79 4.62 -6.78
C LEU A 68 -2.44 5.01 -8.11
N ILE A 69 -3.74 5.34 -8.14
CA ILE A 69 -4.40 5.82 -9.36
C ILE A 69 -3.87 7.22 -9.75
N TRP A 70 -3.62 8.11 -8.79
CA TRP A 70 -3.06 9.44 -9.07
C TRP A 70 -1.59 9.40 -9.54
N ASN A 71 -0.80 8.41 -9.12
CA ASN A 71 0.62 8.29 -9.50
C ASN A 71 0.86 7.67 -10.89
N ILE A 72 -0.18 7.04 -11.48
CA ILE A 72 -0.11 6.41 -12.82
C ILE A 72 -0.84 7.26 -13.88
N SER A 73 -1.42 8.41 -13.49
CA SER A 73 -2.14 9.36 -14.35
C SER A 73 -1.27 10.54 -14.76
#